data_AF-A0A2M7ZJ16-F1
#
_entry.id   AF-A0A2M7ZJ16-F1
#
_cell.length_a   1.000
_cell.length_b   1.000
_cell.length_c   1.000
_cell.angle_alpha   90.00
_cell.angle_beta   90.00
_cell.angle_gamma   90.00
#
_symmetry.space_group_name_H-M   'P 1'
#
loop_
_entity.id
_entity.type
_entity.pdbx_description
1 polymer ?
#
loop_
_entity_poly.entity_id
_entity_poly.type
_entity_poly.pdbx_seq_one_letter_code
_entity_poly.pdbx_strand_id
1 'polypeptide(L)'
;KILTTPENALLKQYIALLETEGVNLEFTASGIKEVARIAYEVNSQVENIGARRLHTILTTLLEDILFNVPDEVPEKKIKINAKIVKEKLDNIVKDRDLSKFIL
;
A
#
# COMPACT_ATOMS: atom_id res chain seq x y z
N LYS A 1 2.36 11.29 -7.83
CA LYS A 1 2.48 12.63 -7.19
C LYS A 1 1.87 12.63 -5.78
N ILE A 2 0.60 12.27 -5.61
CA ILE A 2 -0.08 12.28 -4.29
C ILE A 2 0.63 11.40 -3.24
N LEU A 3 1.16 10.24 -3.64
CA LEU A 3 1.87 9.32 -2.74
C LEU A 3 3.23 9.83 -2.23
N THR A 4 3.85 10.83 -2.86
CA THR A 4 5.27 11.18 -2.61
C THR A 4 5.57 12.67 -2.45
N THR A 5 4.85 13.54 -3.18
CA THR A 5 5.18 14.97 -3.26
C THR A 5 4.66 15.80 -2.08
N PRO A 6 3.40 15.63 -1.63
CA PRO A 6 2.88 16.38 -0.49
C PRO A 6 3.79 16.24 0.75
N GLU A 7 3.81 17.27 1.60
CA GLU A 7 4.55 17.25 2.86
C GLU A 7 4.12 16.03 3.71
N ASN A 8 2.81 15.88 3.88
CA ASN A 8 2.18 14.76 4.60
C ASN A 8 1.67 13.67 3.65
N ALA A 9 2.47 13.29 2.64
CA ALA A 9 2.09 12.22 1.73
C ALA A 9 1.95 10.87 2.46
N LEU A 10 1.01 10.02 2.03
CA LEU A 10 0.69 8.76 2.72
C LEU A 10 1.89 7.85 2.95
N LEU A 11 2.77 7.72 1.95
CA LEU A 11 3.96 6.89 2.11
C LEU A 11 4.88 7.43 3.20
N LYS A 12 5.03 8.75 3.32
CA LYS A 12 5.85 9.34 4.38
C LYS A 12 5.26 9.05 5.76
N GLN A 13 3.94 9.07 5.88
CA GLN A 13 3.24 8.73 7.14
C GLN A 13 3.51 7.28 7.55
N TYR A 14 3.34 6.31 6.64
CA TYR A 14 3.61 4.90 6.94
C TYR A 14 5.10 4.60 7.21
N ILE A 15 6.00 5.28 6.49
CA ILE A 15 7.45 5.15 6.73
C ILE A 15 7.78 5.65 8.14
N ALA A 16 7.32 6.84 8.51
CA ALA A 16 7.56 7.40 9.84
C ALA A 16 6.91 6.57 10.96
N LEU A 17 5.69 6.04 10.72
CA LEU A 17 5.00 5.19 11.67
C LEU A 17 5.78 3.90 11.97
N LEU A 18 6.28 3.21 10.94
CA LEU A 18 7.05 1.98 11.14
C LEU A 18 8.45 2.25 11.68
N GLU A 19 9.00 3.43 11.41
CA GLU A 19 10.29 3.85 11.95
C GLU A 19 10.24 3.98 13.49
N THR A 20 9.09 4.33 14.09
CA THR A 20 8.96 4.36 15.57
C THR A 20 9.11 2.97 16.19
N GLU A 21 8.80 1.92 15.43
CA GLU A 21 8.94 0.52 15.82
C GLU A 21 10.29 -0.09 15.36
N GLY A 22 11.21 0.74 14.85
CA GLY A 22 12.53 0.32 14.40
C GLY A 22 12.54 -0.40 13.04
N VAL A 23 11.47 -0.26 12.24
CA VAL A 23 11.34 -0.87 10.91
C VAL A 23 11.51 0.19 9.82
N ASN A 24 12.50 -0.02 8.95
CA ASN A 24 12.79 0.83 7.80
C ASN A 24 11.97 0.37 6.58
N LEU A 25 10.89 1.10 6.26
CA LEU A 25 10.08 0.85 5.07
C LEU A 25 10.60 1.67 3.88
N GLU A 26 10.92 1.01 2.77
CA GLU A 26 11.38 1.65 1.53
C GLU A 26 10.45 1.28 0.36
N PHE A 27 9.85 2.28 -0.29
CA PHE A 27 9.12 2.06 -1.54
C PHE A 27 10.00 2.34 -2.75
N THR A 28 10.11 1.35 -3.64
CA THR A 28 10.74 1.56 -4.95
C THR A 28 9.82 2.36 -5.88
N ALA A 29 10.41 3.04 -6.87
CA ALA A 29 9.64 3.73 -7.90
C ALA A 29 8.64 2.81 -8.62
N SER A 30 8.99 1.53 -8.82
CA SER A 30 8.09 0.54 -9.42
C SER A 30 6.94 0.17 -8.49
N GLY A 31 7.20 0.00 -7.19
CA GLY A 31 6.15 -0.22 -6.18
C GLY A 31 5.16 0.94 -6.11
N ILE A 32 5.65 2.18 -6.07
CA ILE A 32 4.81 3.39 -6.05
C ILE A 32 3.92 3.47 -7.30
N LYS A 33 4.50 3.17 -8.47
CA LYS A 33 3.75 3.17 -9.74
C LYS A 33 2.67 2.08 -9.74
N GLU A 34 2.97 0.90 -9.21
CA GLU A 34 2.02 -0.20 -9.15
C GLU A 34 0.85 0.09 -8.21
N VAL A 35 1.11 0.66 -7.02
CA VAL A 35 0.05 1.11 -6.10
C VAL A 35 -0.89 2.11 -6.79
N ALA A 36 -0.32 3.09 -7.49
CA ALA A 36 -1.09 4.09 -8.23
C ALA A 36 -1.91 3.46 -9.37
N ARG A 37 -1.35 2.46 -10.08
CA ARG A 37 -2.04 1.72 -11.15
C ARG A 37 -3.26 0.98 -10.60
N ILE A 38 -3.09 0.23 -9.51
CA ILE A 38 -4.16 -0.53 -8.89
C ILE A 38 -5.26 0.40 -8.36
N ALA A 39 -4.90 1.52 -7.74
CA ALA A 39 -5.88 2.51 -7.29
C ALA A 39 -6.75 3.06 -8.43
N TYR A 40 -6.14 3.32 -9.58
CA TYR A 40 -6.86 3.75 -10.77
C TYR A 40 -7.77 2.65 -11.33
N GLU A 41 -7.28 1.41 -11.35
CA GLU A 41 -8.04 0.24 -11.82
C GLU A 41 -9.28 -0.02 -10.96
N VAL A 42 -9.14 -0.08 -9.63
CA VAL A 42 -10.26 -0.29 -8.71
C VAL A 42 -11.30 0.84 -8.82
N ASN A 43 -10.85 2.09 -8.93
CA ASN A 43 -11.74 3.23 -9.17
C ASN A 43 -12.54 3.09 -10.49
N SER A 44 -12.00 2.39 -11.48
CA SER A 44 -12.66 2.17 -12.78
C SER A 44 -13.63 0.98 -12.77
N GLN A 45 -13.43 0.00 -11.88
CA GLN A 45 -14.23 -1.23 -11.82
C GLN A 45 -15.36 -1.18 -10.79
N VAL A 46 -15.18 -0.42 -9.71
CA VAL A 46 -16.12 -0.34 -8.58
C VAL A 46 -16.81 1.02 -8.57
N GLU A 47 -16.24 1.96 -7.82
CA GLU A 47 -16.71 3.34 -7.68
C GLU A 47 -15.49 4.26 -7.66
N ASN A 48 -15.54 5.38 -8.35
CA ASN A 48 -14.43 6.31 -8.38
C ASN A 48 -14.50 7.27 -7.20
N ILE A 49 -13.74 6.96 -6.13
CA ILE A 49 -13.59 7.84 -4.96
C ILE A 49 -12.32 8.72 -5.04
N GLY A 50 -11.67 8.73 -6.22
CA GLY A 50 -10.46 9.48 -6.50
C GLY A 50 -9.27 9.03 -5.65
N ALA A 51 -8.52 10.01 -5.15
CA ALA A 51 -7.29 9.77 -4.40
C ALA A 51 -7.50 9.06 -3.05
N ARG A 52 -8.72 9.07 -2.51
CA ARG A 52 -9.05 8.39 -1.25
C ARG A 52 -8.80 6.87 -1.32
N ARG A 53 -8.93 6.29 -2.51
CA ARG A 53 -8.62 4.87 -2.80
C ARG A 53 -7.19 4.46 -2.41
N LEU A 54 -6.25 5.42 -2.41
CA LEU A 54 -4.86 5.14 -2.02
C LEU A 54 -4.74 4.76 -0.53
N HIS A 55 -5.67 5.21 0.32
CA HIS A 55 -5.66 4.85 1.74
C HIS A 55 -5.96 3.36 1.94
N THR A 56 -7.10 2.89 1.42
CA THR A 56 -7.53 1.50 1.58
C THR A 56 -6.50 0.55 0.97
N ILE A 57 -6.00 0.86 -0.23
CA ILE A 57 -4.95 0.06 -0.88
C ILE A 57 -3.67 -0.03 -0.06
N LEU A 58 -3.19 1.08 0.52
CA LEU A 58 -1.97 1.06 1.31
C LEU A 58 -2.17 0.31 2.63
N THR A 59 -3.32 0.47 3.28
CA THR A 59 -3.66 -0.30 4.49
C THR A 59 -3.67 -1.79 4.20
N THR A 60 -4.38 -2.24 3.17
CA THR A 60 -4.42 -3.65 2.78
C THR A 60 -3.04 -4.19 2.36
N LEU A 61 -2.25 -3.38 1.64
CA LEU A 61 -0.90 -3.78 1.24
C LEU A 61 0.03 -3.98 2.44
N LEU A 62 -0.10 -3.16 3.48
CA LEU A 62 0.78 -3.14 4.65
C LEU A 62 0.20 -3.88 5.86
N GLU A 63 -0.99 -4.45 5.77
CA GLU A 63 -1.74 -5.05 6.88
C GLU A 63 -0.90 -6.06 7.68
N ASP A 64 -0.29 -7.03 6.99
CA ASP A 64 0.56 -8.03 7.64
C ASP A 64 1.80 -7.41 8.30
N ILE A 65 2.35 -6.33 7.72
CA ILE A 65 3.50 -5.64 8.33
C ILE A 65 3.04 -4.94 9.59
N LEU A 66 1.95 -4.18 9.51
CA LEU A 66 1.39 -3.43 10.63
C LEU A 66 0.96 -4.35 11.79
N PHE A 67 0.52 -5.58 11.50
CA PHE A 67 0.14 -6.55 12.51
C PHE A 67 1.34 -7.24 13.19
N ASN A 68 2.38 -7.57 12.42
CA ASN A 68 3.52 -8.35 12.91
C ASN A 68 4.63 -7.51 13.55
N VAL A 69 4.58 -6.18 13.43
CA VAL A 69 5.54 -5.26 14.06
C VAL A 69 5.19 -5.06 15.54
N PRO A 70 6.16 -5.09 16.47
CA PRO A 70 7.62 -5.27 16.26
C PRO A 70 8.11 -6.72 16.38
N ASP A 71 7.29 -7.64 16.86
CA ASP A 71 7.74 -8.93 17.41
C ASP A 71 8.10 -9.99 16.35
N GLU A 72 7.41 -9.99 15.21
CA GLU A 72 7.51 -11.05 14.19
C GLU A 72 8.13 -10.58 12.86
N VAL A 73 8.79 -9.42 12.85
CA VAL A 73 9.45 -8.92 11.63
C VAL A 73 10.90 -9.43 11.57
N PRO A 74 11.23 -10.38 10.69
CA PRO A 74 12.58 -10.96 10.62
C PRO A 74 13.62 -9.94 10.13
N GLU A 75 13.20 -8.93 9.36
CA GLU A 75 14.07 -7.93 8.77
C GLU A 75 13.67 -6.52 9.20
N LYS A 76 14.61 -5.78 9.79
CA LYS A 76 14.43 -4.35 10.12
C LYS A 76 14.31 -3.46 8.89
N LYS A 77 14.45 -4.00 7.67
CA LYS A 77 14.33 -3.24 6.43
C LYS A 77 13.40 -3.95 5.46
N ILE A 78 12.27 -3.32 5.14
CA ILE A 78 11.26 -3.85 4.23
C ILE A 78 11.25 -3.02 2.95
N LYS A 79 11.43 -3.67 1.80
CA LYS A 79 11.46 -3.00 0.50
C LYS A 79 10.27 -3.37 -0.36
N ILE A 80 9.34 -2.43 -0.56
CA ILE A 80 8.14 -2.63 -1.37
C ILE A 80 8.43 -2.33 -2.84
N ASN A 81 8.29 -3.37 -3.67
CA ASN A 81 8.42 -3.30 -5.12
C ASN A 81 7.14 -3.72 -5.84
N ALA A 82 7.10 -3.52 -7.16
CA ALA A 82 5.92 -3.87 -7.95
C ALA A 82 5.51 -5.35 -7.85
N LYS A 83 6.45 -6.27 -7.62
CA LYS A 83 6.17 -7.69 -7.44
C LYS A 83 5.37 -7.93 -6.16
N ILE A 84 5.86 -7.40 -5.02
CA ILE A 84 5.18 -7.51 -3.72
C ILE A 84 3.79 -6.88 -3.77
N VAL A 85 3.66 -5.71 -4.40
CA VAL A 85 2.36 -5.03 -4.54
C VAL A 85 1.37 -5.90 -5.31
N LYS A 86 1.80 -6.53 -6.41
CA LYS A 86 0.95 -7.46 -7.17
C LYS A 86 0.61 -8.69 -6.35
N GLU A 87 1.59 -9.35 -5.75
CA GLU A 87 1.36 -10.58 -4.99
C GLU A 87 0.31 -10.39 -3.87
N LYS A 88 0.30 -9.22 -3.22
CA LYS A 88 -0.67 -8.91 -2.17
C LYS A 88 -2.05 -8.51 -2.68
N LEU A 89 -2.14 -7.77 -3.79
CA LEU A 89 -3.40 -7.13 -4.20
C LEU A 89 -4.07 -7.77 -5.41
N ASP A 90 -3.36 -8.56 -6.23
CA ASP A 90 -3.85 -9.05 -7.53
C ASP A 90 -5.09 -9.96 -7.38
N ASN A 91 -5.17 -10.75 -6.30
CA ASN A 91 -6.34 -11.57 -6.02
C ASN A 91 -7.57 -10.73 -5.64
N ILE A 92 -7.37 -9.63 -4.92
CA ILE A 92 -8.45 -8.75 -4.45
C ILE A 92 -8.97 -7.91 -5.62
N VAL A 93 -8.07 -7.43 -6.48
CA VAL A 93 -8.40 -6.59 -7.65
C VAL A 93 -9.13 -7.37 -8.74
N LYS A 94 -8.79 -8.65 -8.95
CA LYS A 94 -9.46 -9.49 -9.96
C LYS A 94 -10.90 -9.86 -9.59
N ASP A 95 -11.24 -9.81 -8.31
CA ASP A 95 -12.58 -10.10 -7.83
C ASP A 95 -13.30 -8.79 -7.52
N ARG A 96 -14.36 -8.51 -8.29
CA ARG A 96 -15.13 -7.28 -8.16
C ARG A 96 -15.83 -7.16 -6.82
N ASP A 97 -16.32 -8.27 -6.27
CA ASP A 97 -17.02 -8.26 -4.99
C ASP A 97 -16.02 -8.04 -3.86
N LEU A 98 -14.87 -8.73 -3.87
CA LEU A 98 -13.80 -8.47 -2.90
C LEU A 98 -13.32 -7.02 -2.97
N SER A 99 -13.07 -6.50 -4.17
CA SER A 99 -12.70 -5.10 -4.37
C SER A 99 -13.73 -4.13 -3.82
N LYS A 100 -15.03 -4.45 -3.91
CA LYS A 100 -16.10 -3.56 -3.41
C LYS A 100 -16.18 -3.51 -1.88
N PHE A 101 -15.88 -4.61 -1.20
CA PHE A 101 -16.00 -4.69 0.26
C PHE A 101 -14.68 -4.38 0.98
N ILE A 102 -13.54 -4.63 0.34
CA ILE A 102 -12.21 -4.48 0.95
C ILE A 102 -11.52 -3.18 0.50
N LEU A 103 -11.66 -2.78 -0.77
CA LEU A 103 -10.83 -1.73 -1.39
C LEU A 103 -11.58 -0.45 -1.70
#